data_AF-A0A2J4YSG5-F1
#
_entry.id   AF-A0A2J4YSG5-F1
#
_cell.length_a   1.000
_cell.length_b   1.000
_cell.length_c   1.000
_cell.angle_alpha   90.00
_cell.angle_beta   90.00
_cell.angle_gamma   90.00
#
_symmetry.space_group_name_H-M   'P 1'
#
loop_
_entity.id
_entity.type
_entity.pdbx_description
1 polymer ?
#
loop_
_entity_poly.entity_id
_entity_poly.type
_entity_poly.pdbx_seq_one_letter_code
_entity_poly.pdbx_strand_id
1 'polypeptide(L)' 'YNELATGDFAALAQTAHRLKGAFAMLNLVPGKQLCETLEHLIREKDAQGIEKYISDIDVYVKSLL' A
#
# COMPACT_ATOMS: atom_id res chain seq x y z
N TYR A 1 -16.33 12.24 -8.24
CA TYR A 1 -15.59 11.33 -7.34
C TYR A 1 -15.64 9.92 -7.91
N ASN A 2 -14.82 9.61 -8.91
CA ASN A 2 -14.65 8.23 -9.41
C ASN A 2 -13.31 8.09 -10.16
N GLU A 3 -12.22 8.45 -9.48
CA GLU A 3 -10.85 8.33 -10.02
C GLU A 3 -10.19 7.00 -9.59
N LEU A 4 -10.83 6.27 -8.68
CA LEU A 4 -10.31 5.02 -8.10
C LEU A 4 -10.59 3.78 -8.95
N ALA A 5 -11.47 3.86 -9.95
CA ALA A 5 -12.05 2.66 -10.54
C ALA A 5 -11.19 2.01 -11.65
N THR A 6 -10.35 2.75 -12.38
CA THR A 6 -9.55 2.15 -13.46
C THR A 6 -8.32 3.03 -13.71
N GLY A 7 -7.10 2.57 -13.51
CA GLY A 7 -5.98 3.22 -14.22
C GLY A 7 -4.61 3.08 -13.60
N ASP A 8 -4.45 3.31 -12.31
CA ASP A 8 -3.12 3.63 -11.81
C ASP A 8 -2.64 2.69 -10.72
N PHE A 9 -2.66 1.39 -11.04
CA PHE A 9 -1.77 0.42 -10.39
C PHE A 9 -0.32 0.93 -10.38
N ALA A 10 0.09 1.68 -11.41
CA ALA A 10 1.38 2.36 -11.44
C ALA A 10 1.52 3.43 -10.34
N ALA A 11 0.57 4.36 -10.20
CA ALA A 11 0.62 5.35 -9.11
C ALA A 11 0.47 4.71 -7.73
N LEU A 12 -0.31 3.63 -7.61
CA LEU A 12 -0.48 2.88 -6.38
C LEU A 12 0.82 2.18 -5.99
N ALA A 13 1.51 1.54 -6.94
CA ALA A 13 2.82 0.92 -6.69
C ALA A 13 3.84 1.98 -6.26
N GLN A 14 3.82 3.14 -6.91
CA GLN A 14 4.69 4.26 -6.56
C GLN A 14 4.39 4.80 -5.15
N THR A 15 3.11 4.85 -4.76
CA THR A 15 2.66 5.22 -3.41
C THR A 15 3.13 4.19 -2.38
N ALA A 16 2.91 2.89 -2.63
CA ALA A 16 3.36 1.81 -1.78
C ALA A 16 4.88 1.84 -1.59
N HIS A 17 5.63 2.10 -2.67
CA HIS A 17 7.09 2.23 -2.62
C HIS A 17 7.55 3.38 -1.72
N ARG A 18 6.93 4.57 -1.86
CA ARG A 18 7.23 5.73 -1.01
C ARG A 18 6.91 5.44 0.45
N LEU A 19 5.75 4.82 0.69
CA LEU A 19 5.30 4.47 2.04
C LEU A 19 6.21 3.42 2.68
N LYS A 20 6.70 2.44 1.91
CA LYS A 20 7.72 1.48 2.34
C LYS A 20 8.98 2.18 2.84
N GLY A 21 9.45 3.20 2.10
CA GLY A 21 10.60 4.02 2.50
C GLY A 21 10.36 4.75 3.82
N ALA A 22 9.18 5.38 3.97
CA ALA A 22 8.80 6.04 5.21
C ALA A 22 8.76 5.07 6.40
N PHE A 23 8.12 3.91 6.25
CA PHE A 23 8.09 2.89 7.30
C PHE A 23 9.48 2.35 7.64
N ALA A 24 10.35 2.14 6.65
CA ALA A 24 11.72 1.73 6.88
C ALA A 24 12.51 2.79 7.67
N MET A 25 12.36 4.08 7.33
CA MET A 25 12.99 5.18 8.06
C MET A 25 12.50 5.29 9.51
N LEU A 26 11.21 5.00 9.75
CA LEU A 26 10.61 4.96 11.08
C LEU A 26 10.89 3.65 11.83
N ASN A 27 11.66 2.71 11.24
CA ASN A 27 11.91 1.37 11.77
C ASN A 27 10.64 0.55 12.04
N LEU A 28 9.56 0.84 11.29
CA LEU A 28 8.26 0.17 11.37
C LEU A 28 8.24 -1.04 10.42
N VAL A 29 8.85 -2.13 10.89
CA VAL A 29 8.90 -3.42 10.19
C VAL A 29 7.53 -3.91 9.68
N PRO A 30 6.44 -3.90 10.47
CA PRO A 30 5.14 -4.36 9.98
C PRO A 30 4.59 -3.50 8.84
N GLY A 31 4.70 -2.17 8.93
CA GLY A 31 4.30 -1.27 7.83
C GLY A 31 5.10 -1.51 6.55
N LYS A 32 6.42 -1.75 6.66
CA LYS A 32 7.27 -2.10 5.52
C LYS A 32 6.78 -3.34 4.80
N GLN A 33 6.45 -4.40 5.55
CA GLN A 33 5.95 -5.66 5.00
C GLN A 33 4.60 -5.49 4.29
N LEU A 34 3.68 -4.71 4.86
CA LEU A 34 2.39 -4.39 4.23
C LEU A 34 2.59 -3.73 2.85
N CYS A 35 3.50 -2.76 2.75
CA CYS A 35 3.83 -2.12 1.48
C CYS A 35 4.49 -3.07 0.47
N GLU A 36 5.37 -3.97 0.93
CA GLU A 36 6.01 -4.98 0.06
C GLU A 36 4.98 -5.96 -0.51
N THR A 37 4.03 -6.41 0.31
CA THR A 37 2.94 -7.27 -0.15
C THR A 37 2.00 -6.53 -1.09
N LEU A 38 1.68 -5.27 -0.81
CA LEU A 38 0.89 -4.43 -1.71
C LEU A 38 1.57 -4.27 -3.08
N GLU A 39 2.89 -3.99 -3.13
CA GLU A 39 3.66 -3.94 -4.39
C GLU A 39 3.58 -5.26 -5.16
N HIS A 40 3.60 -6.40 -4.48
CA HIS A 40 3.46 -7.72 -5.11
C HIS A 40 2.07 -7.93 -5.70
N LEU A 41 1.01 -7.65 -4.93
CA LEU A 41 -0.38 -7.79 -5.39
C LEU A 41 -0.69 -6.89 -6.59
N ILE A 42 -0.09 -5.70 -6.64
CA ILE A 42 -0.19 -4.78 -7.79
C ILE A 42 0.46 -5.39 -9.05
N ARG A 43 1.60 -6.07 -8.90
CA ARG A 43 2.26 -6.76 -10.02
C ARG A 43 1.44 -7.95 -10.52
N GLU A 44 0.81 -8.67 -9.60
CA GLU A 44 -0.11 -9.78 -9.88
C GLU A 44 -1.46 -9.30 -10.43
N LYS A 45 -1.75 -7.98 -10.37
CA LYS A 45 -3.05 -7.35 -10.69
C LYS A 45 -4.21 -7.93 -9.87
N ASP A 46 -3.93 -8.35 -8.64
CA ASP A 46 -4.91 -8.91 -7.72
C ASP A 46 -5.72 -7.78 -7.04
N ALA A 47 -6.77 -7.31 -7.71
CA ALA A 47 -7.56 -6.17 -7.24
C ALA A 47 -8.12 -6.36 -5.82
N GLN A 48 -8.59 -7.57 -5.49
CA GLN A 48 -9.18 -7.85 -4.17
C GLN A 48 -8.15 -7.77 -3.04
N GLY A 49 -6.96 -8.36 -3.23
CA GLY A 49 -5.88 -8.27 -2.27
C GLY A 49 -5.35 -6.84 -2.14
N ILE A 50 -5.26 -6.11 -3.26
CA ILE A 50 -4.85 -4.71 -3.28
C ILE A 50 -5.77 -3.87 -2.38
N GLU A 51 -7.09 -3.92 -2.60
CA GLU A 51 -8.04 -3.15 -1.77
C GLU A 51 -7.96 -3.52 -0.30
N LYS A 52 -7.84 -4.82 0.00
CA LYS A 52 -7.68 -5.32 1.37
C LYS A 52 -6.42 -4.75 2.04
N TYR A 53 -5.29 -4.78 1.36
CA TYR A 53 -4.01 -4.30 1.91
C TYR A 53 -3.95 -2.78 2.00
N ILE A 54 -4.58 -2.05 1.08
CA ILE A 54 -4.74 -0.58 1.21
C ILE A 54 -5.49 -0.26 2.50
N SER A 55 -6.59 -0.96 2.77
CA SER A 55 -7.37 -0.78 3.99
C SER A 55 -6.57 -1.12 5.25
N ASP A 56 -5.82 -2.23 5.23
CA ASP A 56 -4.95 -2.64 6.35
C ASP A 56 -3.86 -1.59 6.65
N ILE A 57 -3.24 -1.05 5.59
CA ILE A 57 -2.26 0.04 5.69
C ILE A 57 -2.90 1.32 6.25
N ASP A 58 -4.10 1.71 5.80
CA ASP A 58 -4.81 2.88 6.32
C ASP A 58 -5.13 2.74 7.82
N VAL A 59 -5.64 1.58 8.24
CA VAL A 59 -5.90 1.27 9.66
C VAL A 59 -4.61 1.30 10.48
N TYR A 60 -3.53 0.72 9.94
CA TYR A 60 -2.22 0.73 10.59
C TYR A 60 -1.68 2.16 10.77
N VAL A 61 -1.72 2.99 9.73
CA VAL A 61 -1.30 4.40 9.81
C VAL A 61 -2.16 5.18 10.81
N LYS A 62 -3.49 4.97 10.81
CA LYS A 62 -4.39 5.60 11.77
C LYS A 62 -4.12 5.19 13.21
N SER A 63 -3.63 3.97 13.44
CA SER A 63 -3.26 3.51 14.79
C SER A 63 -1.95 4.13 15.30
N LEU A 64 -1.16 4.73 14.42
CA LEU A 64 0.11 5.40 14.76
C LEU A 64 -0.05 6.91 15.01
N LEU A 65 -1.22 7.47 14.71
CA LEU A 65 -1.56 8.90 14.78
C LEU A 65 -2.44 9.17 16.01
#